data_AF-A0A349AXI4-F1
#
_entry.id   AF-A0A349AXI4-F1
#
_cell.length_a   1.000
_cell.length_b   1.000
_cell.length_c   1.000
_cell.angle_alpha   90.00
_cell.angle_beta   90.00
_cell.angle_gamma   90.00
#
_symmetry.space_group_name_H-M   'P 1'
#
loop_
_entity.id
_entity.type
_entity.pdbx_description
1 polymer ?
#
loop_
_entity_poly.entity_id
_entity_poly.type
_entity_poly.pdbx_seq_one_letter_code
_entity_poly.pdbx_strand_id
1 'polypeptide(L)'
;MPIIGSILQVIVGLGLLNVWLLRRGSSTAYRGGEAKNLKEEFATYGLPASMFYIVGTLKIICGVLLLVGLAYPPVVLPAAAVVVVLMLGAFVMHLKVGDAVVKFVPATLMLAMSGAICVISRL
;
A
#
# COMPACT_ATOMS: atom_id res chain seq x y z
N MET A 1 -15.95 -15.48 0.55
CA MET A 1 -14.52 -15.22 0.23
C MET A 1 -13.79 -16.54 0.07
N PRO A 2 -13.21 -16.84 -1.10
CA PRO A 2 -12.33 -18.01 -1.25
C PRO A 2 -11.06 -17.83 -0.39
N ILE A 3 -10.43 -18.95 -0.01
CA ILE A 3 -9.23 -18.99 0.84
C ILE A 3 -8.13 -18.06 0.32
N ILE A 4 -7.94 -18.02 -1.01
CA ILE A 4 -6.98 -17.14 -1.68
C ILE A 4 -7.25 -15.67 -1.33
N GLY A 5 -8.52 -15.23 -1.36
CA GLY A 5 -8.89 -13.86 -1.02
C GLY A 5 -8.55 -13.49 0.44
N SER A 6 -8.72 -14.43 1.37
CA SER A 6 -8.33 -14.23 2.78
C SER A 6 -6.82 -14.15 2.96
N ILE A 7 -6.05 -15.00 2.26
CA ILE A 7 -4.58 -14.96 2.28
C ILE A 7 -4.07 -13.60 1.76
N LEU A 8 -4.61 -13.13 0.64
CA LEU A 8 -4.24 -11.83 0.07
C LEU A 8 -4.58 -10.68 1.02
N GLN A 9 -5.74 -10.71 1.69
CA GLN A 9 -6.10 -9.72 2.72
C GLN A 9 -5.07 -9.66 3.85
N VAL A 10 -4.63 -10.82 4.34
CA VAL A 10 -3.60 -10.89 5.40
C VAL A 10 -2.28 -10.31 4.92
N ILE A 11 -1.81 -10.70 3.72
CA ILE A 11 -0.55 -10.22 3.15
C ILE A 11 -0.59 -8.70 2.95
N VAL A 12 -1.64 -8.18 2.31
CA VAL A 12 -1.78 -6.73 2.04
C VAL A 12 -1.97 -5.97 3.34
N GLY A 13 -2.85 -6.44 4.24
CA GLY A 13 -3.14 -5.80 5.52
C GLY A 13 -1.89 -5.68 6.39
N LEU A 14 -1.22 -6.80 6.66
CA LEU A 14 0.02 -6.80 7.44
C LEU A 14 1.17 -6.08 6.73
N GLY A 15 1.25 -6.17 5.40
CA GLY A 15 2.25 -5.46 4.61
C GLY A 15 2.14 -3.93 4.76
N LEU A 16 0.92 -3.38 4.65
CA LEU A 16 0.66 -1.95 4.87
C LEU A 16 1.04 -1.54 6.30
N LEU A 17 0.58 -2.29 7.30
CA LEU A 17 0.83 -1.97 8.71
C LEU A 17 2.32 -2.06 9.05
N ASN A 18 3.03 -3.07 8.55
CA ASN A 18 4.47 -3.21 8.72
C ASN A 18 5.23 -1.99 8.17
N VAL A 19 4.92 -1.57 6.94
CA VAL A 19 5.60 -0.41 6.32
C VAL A 19 5.29 0.89 7.05
N TRP A 20 4.03 1.11 7.44
CA TRP A 20 3.59 2.41 7.96
C TRP A 20 3.69 2.56 9.48
N LEU A 21 3.74 1.47 10.25
CA LEU A 21 3.90 1.51 11.70
C LEU A 21 5.33 1.16 12.13
N LEU A 22 5.93 0.11 11.58
CA LEU A 22 7.23 -0.40 12.06
C LEU A 22 8.40 0.14 11.23
N ARG A 23 8.27 0.12 9.90
CA ARG A 23 9.38 0.47 8.99
C ARG A 23 9.33 1.90 8.46
N ARG A 24 8.50 2.77 9.05
CA ARG A 24 8.31 4.15 8.56
C ARG A 24 9.63 4.93 8.47
N GLY A 25 10.50 4.76 9.46
CA GLY A 25 11.82 5.40 9.55
C GLY A 25 12.96 4.58 8.96
N SER A 26 12.71 3.37 8.47
CA SER A 26 13.76 2.47 7.99
C SER A 26 14.20 2.81 6.57
N SER A 27 15.51 2.77 6.34
CA SER A 27 16.10 2.76 5.00
C SER A 27 15.95 1.37 4.38
N THR A 28 15.55 1.33 3.11
CA THR A 28 15.24 0.09 2.40
C THR A 28 15.58 0.27 0.93
N ALA A 29 15.92 -0.83 0.25
CA ALA A 29 16.15 -0.82 -1.21
C ALA A 29 14.90 -0.43 -2.03
N TYR A 30 13.75 -0.25 -1.38
CA TYR A 30 12.48 0.11 -2.01
C TYR A 30 12.11 1.58 -1.90
N ARG A 31 12.93 2.40 -1.22
CA ARG A 31 12.64 3.83 -1.06
C ARG A 31 12.79 4.55 -2.40
N GLY A 32 11.86 5.46 -2.68
CA GLY A 32 11.91 6.29 -3.88
C GLY A 32 13.08 7.27 -3.89
N GLY A 33 13.80 7.34 -5.02
CA GLY A 33 15.05 8.07 -5.15
C GLY A 33 16.04 7.73 -4.04
N GLU A 34 16.74 8.73 -3.51
CA GLU A 34 17.76 8.52 -2.47
C GLU A 34 17.22 8.66 -1.03
N ALA A 35 15.90 8.54 -0.86
CA ALA A 35 15.26 8.71 0.45
C ALA A 35 15.64 7.59 1.44
N LYS A 36 15.84 7.97 2.70
CA LYS A 36 16.19 7.02 3.78
C LYS A 36 14.99 6.62 4.63
N ASN A 37 13.84 7.27 4.46
CA ASN A 37 12.59 6.97 5.17
C ASN A 37 11.37 7.41 4.34
N LEU A 38 10.15 7.03 4.76
CA LEU A 38 8.93 7.38 4.02
C LEU A 38 8.70 8.90 3.91
N LYS A 39 9.11 9.70 4.91
CA LYS A 39 8.84 11.13 4.89
C LYS A 39 9.73 11.84 3.87
N GLU A 40 11.01 11.45 3.81
CA GLU A 40 11.93 11.86 2.75
C GLU A 40 11.47 11.38 1.38
N GLU A 41 10.94 10.16 1.27
CA GLU A 41 10.41 9.60 0.02
C GLU A 41 9.29 10.47 -0.57
N PHE A 42 8.36 10.95 0.26
CA PHE A 42 7.34 11.91 -0.17
C PHE A 42 7.93 13.24 -0.60
N ALA A 43 8.99 13.73 0.08
CA ALA A 43 9.69 14.94 -0.33
C ALA A 43 10.39 14.76 -1.69
N THR A 44 11.01 13.60 -1.93
CA THR A 44 11.62 13.22 -3.22
C THR A 44 10.60 13.21 -4.35
N TYR A 45 9.36 12.79 -4.08
CA TYR A 45 8.27 12.85 -5.06
C TYR A 45 7.75 14.28 -5.33
N GLY A 46 8.19 15.26 -4.55
CA GLY A 46 7.70 16.64 -4.58
C GLY A 46 6.32 16.79 -3.95
N LEU A 47 5.96 15.92 -2.99
CA LEU A 47 4.68 15.96 -2.29
C LEU A 47 4.82 16.69 -0.94
N PRO A 48 3.81 17.49 -0.53
CA PRO A 48 3.83 18.16 0.76
C PRO A 48 3.66 17.17 1.93
N ALA A 49 4.10 17.56 3.11
CA ALA A 49 3.99 16.74 4.33
C ALA A 49 2.53 16.35 4.67
N SER A 50 1.55 17.18 4.32
CA SER A 50 0.12 16.83 4.47
C SER A 50 -0.25 15.55 3.72
N MET A 51 0.26 15.38 2.50
CA MET A 51 0.01 14.18 1.69
C MET A 51 0.62 12.93 2.33
N PHE A 52 1.78 13.05 2.97
CA PHE A 52 2.38 11.95 3.74
C PHE A 52 1.45 11.47 4.86
N TYR A 53 0.88 12.39 5.64
CA TYR A 53 -0.04 12.04 6.72
C TYR A 53 -1.37 11.47 6.19
N ILE A 54 -1.95 12.06 5.14
CA ILE A 54 -3.19 11.57 4.53
C ILE A 54 -3.01 10.14 4.00
N VAL A 55 -1.99 9.92 3.17
CA VAL A 55 -1.73 8.59 2.59
C VAL A 55 -1.40 7.58 3.67
N GLY A 56 -0.62 7.97 4.68
CA GLY A 56 -0.28 7.09 5.79
C GLY A 56 -1.48 6.66 6.61
N THR A 57 -2.33 7.61 6.99
CA THR A 57 -3.56 7.33 7.73
C THR A 57 -4.48 6.41 6.92
N LEU A 58 -4.68 6.70 5.63
CA LEU A 58 -5.50 5.84 4.77
C LEU A 58 -4.93 4.42 4.66
N LYS A 59 -3.61 4.26 4.49
CA LYS A 59 -2.98 2.93 4.42
C LYS A 59 -3.09 2.16 5.73
N ILE A 60 -2.99 2.82 6.88
CA ILE A 60 -3.18 2.19 8.19
C ILE A 60 -4.63 1.75 8.36
N ILE A 61 -5.60 2.65 8.10
CA ILE A 61 -7.03 2.32 8.19
C ILE A 61 -7.38 1.15 7.28
N CYS A 62 -6.96 1.19 6.01
CA CYS A 62 -7.22 0.09 5.07
C CYS A 62 -6.52 -1.20 5.49
N GLY A 63 -5.30 -1.12 6.02
CA GLY A 63 -4.58 -2.28 6.56
C GLY A 63 -5.35 -2.96 7.69
N VAL A 64 -5.91 -2.20 8.63
CA VAL A 64 -6.77 -2.73 9.70
C VAL A 64 -8.07 -3.29 9.14
N LEU A 65 -8.76 -2.55 8.25
CA LEU A 65 -10.02 -2.99 7.67
C LEU A 65 -9.89 -4.29 6.86
N LEU A 66 -8.78 -4.51 6.17
CA LEU A 66 -8.51 -5.77 5.47
C LEU A 66 -8.36 -6.95 6.44
N LEU A 67 -7.82 -6.74 7.64
CA LEU A 67 -7.74 -7.78 8.67
C LEU A 67 -9.09 -8.01 9.35
N VAL A 68 -9.82 -6.93 9.69
CA VAL A 68 -11.21 -7.01 10.19
C VAL A 68 -12.11 -7.71 9.19
N GLY A 69 -11.84 -7.51 7.89
CA GLY A 69 -12.51 -8.14 6.76
C GLY A 69 -12.56 -9.67 6.80
N LEU A 70 -11.63 -10.31 7.50
CA LEU A 70 -11.62 -11.76 7.72
C LEU A 70 -12.83 -12.24 8.54
N ALA A 71 -13.30 -11.42 9.48
CA ALA A 71 -14.47 -11.68 10.31
C ALA A 71 -15.71 -10.88 9.86
N TYR A 72 -15.51 -9.74 9.20
CA TYR A 72 -16.58 -8.86 8.72
C TYR A 72 -16.40 -8.50 7.24
N PRO A 73 -16.84 -9.35 6.30
CA PRO A 73 -16.59 -9.20 4.86
C PRO A 73 -17.02 -7.87 4.20
N PRO A 74 -18.07 -7.14 4.64
CA PRO A 74 -18.50 -5.91 3.97
C PRO A 74 -17.44 -4.80 3.86
N VAL A 75 -16.42 -4.80 4.71
CA VAL A 75 -15.35 -3.76 4.66
C VAL A 75 -14.23 -4.08 3.67
N VAL A 76 -14.17 -5.31 3.13
CA VAL A 76 -13.03 -5.78 2.31
C VAL A 76 -12.94 -5.03 0.99
N LEU A 77 -14.05 -4.98 0.24
CA LEU A 77 -14.09 -4.33 -1.06
C LEU A 77 -13.74 -2.83 -0.99
N PRO A 78 -14.36 -2.00 -0.12
CA PRO A 78 -14.00 -0.58 -0.04
C PRO A 78 -12.54 -0.37 0.39
N ALA A 79 -12.04 -1.14 1.36
CA ALA A 79 -10.64 -1.04 1.78
C ALA A 79 -9.66 -1.41 0.65
N ALA A 80 -9.90 -2.52 -0.04
CA ALA A 80 -9.07 -2.96 -1.16
C ALA A 80 -9.08 -1.95 -2.31
N ALA A 81 -10.25 -1.38 -2.64
CA ALA A 81 -10.37 -0.36 -3.69
C ALA A 81 -9.56 0.90 -3.37
N VAL A 82 -9.59 1.38 -2.13
CA VAL A 82 -8.74 2.51 -1.71
C VAL A 82 -7.27 2.14 -1.83
N VAL A 83 -6.87 0.93 -1.42
CA VAL A 83 -5.47 0.48 -1.56
C VAL A 83 -5.02 0.45 -3.02
N VAL A 84 -5.85 -0.02 -3.96
CA VAL A 84 -5.56 0.02 -5.40
C VAL A 84 -5.22 1.44 -5.85
N VAL A 85 -6.05 2.42 -5.50
CA VAL A 85 -5.82 3.84 -5.87
C VAL A 85 -4.51 4.36 -5.25
N LEU A 86 -4.25 4.04 -3.98
CA LEU A 86 -3.02 4.47 -3.31
C LEU A 86 -1.76 3.81 -3.88
N MET A 87 -1.84 2.54 -4.31
CA MET A 87 -0.72 1.84 -4.93
C MET A 87 -0.48 2.30 -6.37
N LEU A 88 -1.54 2.63 -7.14
CA LEU A 88 -1.40 3.29 -8.43
C LEU A 88 -0.67 4.63 -8.27
N GLY A 89 -1.08 5.45 -7.31
CA GLY A 89 -0.39 6.71 -6.99
C GLY A 89 1.09 6.49 -6.66
N ALA A 90 1.40 5.52 -5.80
CA ALA A 90 2.79 5.19 -5.43
C ALA A 90 3.62 4.73 -6.65
N PHE A 91 3.06 3.85 -7.48
CA PHE A 91 3.69 3.39 -8.72
C PHE A 91 4.03 4.56 -9.66
N VAL A 92 3.06 5.46 -9.89
CA VAL A 92 3.25 6.67 -10.71
C VAL A 92 4.35 7.56 -10.13
N MET A 93 4.43 7.71 -8.80
CA MET A 93 5.48 8.52 -8.18
C MET A 93 6.87 7.93 -8.37
N HIS A 94 7.03 6.61 -8.30
CA HIS A 94 8.30 5.95 -8.61
C HIS A 94 8.71 6.15 -10.08
N LEU A 95 7.75 6.05 -11.02
CA LEU A 95 8.02 6.35 -12.42
C LEU A 95 8.42 7.83 -12.62
N LYS A 96 7.73 8.75 -11.93
CA LYS A 96 7.99 10.20 -12.02
C LYS A 96 9.42 10.56 -11.62
N VAL A 97 9.99 9.90 -10.61
CA VAL A 97 11.37 10.16 -10.16
C VAL A 97 12.42 9.27 -10.83
N GLY A 98 12.02 8.47 -11.83
CA GLY A 98 12.95 7.65 -12.60
C GLY A 98 13.56 6.49 -11.81
N ASP A 99 12.82 5.94 -10.84
CA ASP A 99 13.33 4.85 -10.02
C ASP A 99 13.61 3.57 -10.82
N ALA A 100 14.66 2.85 -10.42
CA ALA A 100 14.90 1.50 -10.90
C ALA A 100 13.74 0.56 -10.52
N VAL A 101 13.46 -0.44 -11.37
CA VAL A 101 12.32 -1.36 -11.21
C VAL A 101 12.20 -1.95 -9.80
N VAL A 102 13.33 -2.35 -9.21
CA VAL A 102 13.37 -2.94 -7.87
C VAL A 102 12.69 -2.07 -6.81
N LYS A 103 12.76 -0.74 -6.94
CA LYS A 103 12.26 0.18 -5.93
C LYS A 103 10.74 0.15 -5.83
N PHE A 104 10.05 -0.03 -6.96
CA PHE A 104 8.59 -0.07 -7.00
C PHE A 104 7.97 -1.46 -7.09
N VAL A 105 8.78 -2.53 -7.01
CA VAL A 105 8.27 -3.91 -6.92
C VAL A 105 7.22 -4.06 -5.80
N PRO A 106 7.43 -3.55 -4.57
CA PRO A 106 6.42 -3.68 -3.52
C PRO A 106 5.10 -2.98 -3.87
N ALA A 107 5.16 -1.79 -4.46
CA ALA A 107 3.97 -1.05 -4.87
C ALA A 107 3.18 -1.81 -5.95
N THR A 108 3.88 -2.36 -6.95
CA THR A 108 3.26 -3.14 -8.04
C THR A 108 2.65 -4.45 -7.53
N LEU A 109 3.34 -5.17 -6.63
CA LEU A 109 2.79 -6.39 -6.05
C LEU A 109 1.56 -6.11 -5.19
N MET A 110 1.61 -5.06 -4.35
CA MET A 110 0.47 -4.64 -3.53
C MET A 110 -0.71 -4.19 -4.40
N LEU A 111 -0.45 -3.53 -5.53
CA LEU A 111 -1.47 -3.18 -6.51
C LEU A 111 -2.14 -4.43 -7.10
N ALA A 112 -1.34 -5.40 -7.56
CA ALA A 112 -1.86 -6.64 -8.14
C ALA A 112 -2.70 -7.44 -7.13
N MET A 113 -2.20 -7.59 -5.90
CA MET A 113 -2.91 -8.32 -4.84
C MET A 113 -4.20 -7.61 -4.42
N SER A 114 -4.18 -6.29 -4.21
CA SER A 114 -5.38 -5.53 -3.86
C SER A 114 -6.41 -5.49 -4.99
N GLY A 115 -5.96 -5.44 -6.25
CA GLY A 115 -6.81 -5.60 -7.43
C GLY A 115 -7.46 -6.99 -7.49
N ALA A 116 -6.70 -8.05 -7.23
CA ALA A 116 -7.23 -9.40 -7.15
C ALA A 116 -8.27 -9.56 -6.04
N ILE A 117 -8.05 -8.96 -4.86
CA ILE A 117 -9.05 -8.92 -3.78
C ILE A 117 -10.33 -8.24 -4.28
N CYS A 118 -10.25 -7.11 -4.99
CA CYS A 118 -11.42 -6.42 -5.53
C CYS A 118 -12.23 -7.29 -6.49
N VAL A 119 -11.54 -8.02 -7.39
CA VAL A 119 -12.19 -8.94 -8.34
C VAL A 119 -12.87 -10.09 -7.59
N ILE A 120 -12.14 -10.75 -6.68
CA ILE A 120 -12.65 -11.87 -5.89
C ILE A 120 -13.83 -11.45 -4.99
N SER A 121 -13.88 -10.21 -4.53
CA SER A 121 -14.97 -9.69 -3.69
C SER A 121 -16.30 -9.51 -4.40
N ARG A 122 -16.31 -9.61 -5.73
CA ARG A 122 -17.51 -9.47 -6.56
C ARG A 122 -17.98 -10.80 -7.17
N LEU A 123 -17.19 -11.86 -7.00
CA LEU A 123 -17.51 -13.23 -7.40
C LEU A 123 -18.22 -13.95 -6.24
#